data_AF-A0A7K2PD16-F1
#
_entry.id   AF-A0A7K2PD16-F1
#
_cell.length_a   1.000
_cell.length_b   1.000
_cell.length_c   1.000
_cell.angle_alpha   90.00
_cell.angle_beta   90.00
_cell.angle_gamma   90.00
#
_symmetry.space_group_name_H-M   'P 1'
#
loop_
_entity.id
_entity.type
_entity.pdbx_description
1 polymer ?
#
loop_
_entity_poly.entity_id
_entity_poly.type
_entity_poly.pdbx_seq_one_letter_code
_entity_poly.pdbx_strand_id
1 'polypeptide(L)'
;SHLHVVTGSDDGSVTAGPADPTGDGRVTVAYHVGEPTRPDTLRTLDLFGYDSVIVLGPDVGPHLARPDDQLLLTLLALRAVEEETGRGLPVVAELNDHRGRMLAPLGSEADAVVRGELTSLVMTRIAQSIGMAAVFEELFAARGGALALRPASHYVLPGRAASFATVVASALRRGECAIGYRAHDTCTPRRDVDVRLAPGKTERRVWTSSDEVLIVTPSAAGSPSPGNASVERPARPDVLPEARRSTDDRPARGPAPE
;
A
#
# COMPACT_ATOMS: atom_id res chain seq x y z
N SER A 1 19.67 -8.04 5.21
CA SER A 1 18.40 -7.60 5.83
C SER A 1 18.06 -8.60 6.91
N HIS A 2 17.72 -8.14 8.11
CA HIS A 2 17.35 -8.99 9.24
C HIS A 2 15.87 -8.77 9.55
N LEU A 3 15.10 -9.85 9.70
CA LEU A 3 13.69 -9.80 10.06
C LEU A 3 13.53 -10.54 11.39
N HIS A 4 13.02 -9.85 12.40
CA HIS A 4 12.70 -10.46 13.68
C HIS A 4 11.19 -10.64 13.76
N VAL A 5 10.75 -11.89 13.94
CA VAL A 5 9.34 -12.25 14.06
C VAL A 5 9.06 -12.59 15.51
N VAL A 6 8.08 -11.93 16.10
CA VAL A 6 7.64 -12.13 17.49
C VAL A 6 6.23 -12.70 17.46
N THR A 7 6.02 -13.88 18.03
CA THR A 7 4.70 -14.53 18.07
C THR A 7 4.34 -14.94 19.50
N GLY A 8 3.04 -14.97 19.78
CA GLY A 8 2.52 -15.54 21.02
C GLY A 8 2.81 -17.03 21.13
N SER A 9 2.71 -17.58 22.34
CA SER A 9 2.99 -19.00 22.59
C SER A 9 1.89 -19.95 22.09
N ASP A 10 0.69 -19.42 21.81
CA ASP A 10 -0.48 -20.18 21.34
C ASP A 10 -0.71 -20.10 19.81
N ASP A 11 0.09 -19.31 19.09
CA ASP A 11 0.04 -19.24 17.63
C ASP A 11 0.75 -20.48 17.08
N GLY A 12 -0.03 -21.54 16.86
CA GLY A 12 0.42 -22.91 16.62
C GLY A 12 1.69 -23.06 15.76
N SER A 13 2.51 -24.06 16.13
CA SER A 13 3.71 -24.55 15.43
C SER A 13 3.99 -23.85 14.09
N VAL A 14 4.78 -22.77 14.13
CA VAL A 14 5.34 -22.17 12.92
C VAL A 14 6.34 -23.17 12.32
N THR A 15 5.86 -24.07 11.48
CA THR A 15 6.74 -24.84 10.60
C THR A 15 7.34 -23.86 9.61
N ALA A 16 8.63 -23.60 9.73
CA ALA A 16 9.40 -22.93 8.69
C ALA A 16 9.10 -23.63 7.35
N GLY A 17 8.38 -22.97 6.46
CA GLY A 17 8.13 -23.47 5.12
C GLY A 17 9.46 -23.68 4.39
N PRO A 18 9.52 -24.62 3.42
CA PRO A 18 10.75 -24.84 2.66
C PRO A 18 11.18 -23.51 2.03
N ALA A 19 12.39 -23.07 2.38
CA ALA A 19 13.02 -21.91 1.76
C ALA A 19 13.15 -22.19 0.26
N ASP A 20 12.37 -21.48 -0.56
CA ASP A 20 12.52 -21.51 -2.01
C ASP A 20 13.90 -20.92 -2.35
N PRO A 21 14.82 -21.69 -2.97
CA PRO A 21 16.21 -21.26 -3.17
C PRO A 21 16.39 -20.39 -4.43
N THR A 22 15.32 -19.84 -5.00
CA THR A 22 15.43 -18.95 -6.16
C THR A 22 15.74 -17.52 -5.69
N GLY A 23 17.04 -17.19 -5.72
CA GLY A 23 17.64 -16.04 -5.06
C GLY A 23 17.10 -14.66 -5.46
N ASP A 24 17.11 -13.74 -4.49
CA ASP A 24 18.07 -12.61 -4.45
C ASP A 24 17.90 -11.86 -3.11
N GLY A 25 18.98 -11.70 -2.34
CA GLY A 25 18.96 -11.09 -1.00
C GLY A 25 18.45 -11.99 0.12
N ARG A 26 19.35 -12.72 0.80
CA ARG A 26 18.99 -13.51 1.99
C ARG A 26 18.52 -12.58 3.11
N VAL A 27 17.22 -12.58 3.39
CA VAL A 27 16.69 -12.07 4.65
C VAL A 27 17.00 -13.10 5.72
N THR A 28 17.77 -12.72 6.73
CA THR A 28 17.97 -13.58 7.91
C THR A 28 16.79 -13.40 8.84
N VAL A 29 16.03 -14.47 9.06
CA VAL A 29 14.85 -14.44 9.95
C VAL A 29 15.23 -14.98 11.32
N ALA A 30 14.95 -14.21 12.37
CA ALA A 30 15.07 -14.62 13.76
C ALA A 30 13.68 -14.67 14.39
N TYR A 31 13.38 -15.77 15.08
CA TYR A 31 12.10 -15.95 15.76
C TYR A 31 12.27 -15.74 17.27
N HIS A 32 11.37 -14.96 17.85
CA HIS A 32 11.29 -14.71 19.28
C HIS A 32 9.92 -15.15 19.76
N VAL A 33 9.87 -16.04 20.75
CA VAL A 33 8.62 -16.49 21.35
C VAL A 33 8.32 -15.58 22.53
N GLY A 34 7.16 -14.92 22.50
CA GLY A 34 6.72 -14.07 23.60
C GLY A 34 5.52 -13.21 23.21
N GLU A 35 4.64 -12.97 24.17
CA GLU A 35 3.44 -12.14 23.95
C GLU A 35 3.84 -10.67 23.73
N PRO A 36 3.57 -10.09 22.55
CA PRO A 36 3.95 -8.71 22.24
C PRO A 36 3.12 -7.68 23.01
N THR A 37 1.98 -8.09 23.58
CA THR A 37 1.18 -7.27 24.50
C THR A 37 1.84 -7.08 25.87
N ARG A 38 2.86 -7.88 26.19
CA ARG A 38 3.62 -7.74 27.44
C ARG A 38 4.82 -6.81 27.20
N PRO A 39 4.93 -5.69 27.94
CA PRO A 39 6.07 -4.79 27.82
C PRO A 39 7.43 -5.46 28.05
N ASP A 40 7.48 -6.48 28.92
CA ASP A 40 8.73 -7.22 29.20
C ASP A 40 9.26 -7.94 27.96
N THR A 41 8.38 -8.52 27.13
CA THR A 41 8.75 -9.15 25.86
C THR A 41 9.41 -8.12 24.94
N LEU A 42 8.78 -6.96 24.78
CA LEU A 42 9.27 -5.88 23.92
C LEU A 42 10.64 -5.35 24.39
N ARG A 43 10.86 -5.28 25.71
CA ARG A 43 12.14 -4.85 26.30
C ARG A 43 13.31 -5.81 26.07
N THR A 44 13.05 -7.08 25.74
CA THR A 44 14.13 -8.01 25.35
C THR A 44 14.69 -7.71 23.96
N LEU A 45 13.97 -6.93 23.16
CA LEU A 45 14.34 -6.58 21.79
C LEU A 45 14.98 -5.20 21.77
N ASP A 46 15.99 -5.02 20.92
CA ASP A 46 16.51 -3.69 20.60
C ASP A 46 15.58 -3.00 19.60
N LEU A 47 14.43 -2.53 20.09
CA LEU A 47 13.37 -1.94 19.25
C LEU A 47 13.86 -0.75 18.41
N PHE A 48 14.81 0.02 18.94
CA PHE A 48 15.35 1.20 18.29
C PHE A 48 16.50 0.91 17.32
N GLY A 49 16.92 -0.36 17.22
CA GLY A 49 17.83 -0.85 16.20
C GLY A 49 17.13 -1.25 14.90
N TYR A 50 15.79 -1.34 14.88
CA TYR A 50 15.03 -1.69 13.68
C TYR A 50 14.69 -0.45 12.85
N ASP A 51 14.75 -0.60 11.52
CA ASP A 51 14.33 0.43 10.57
C ASP A 51 12.80 0.63 10.55
N SER A 52 12.03 -0.42 10.88
CA SER A 52 10.57 -0.41 10.96
C SER A 52 10.05 -1.56 11.80
N VAL A 53 8.92 -1.34 12.47
CA VAL A 53 8.18 -2.36 13.23
C VAL A 53 6.82 -2.54 12.57
N ILE A 54 6.48 -3.76 12.18
CA ILE A 54 5.17 -4.08 11.59
C ILE A 54 4.35 -4.87 12.61
N VAL A 55 3.17 -4.36 12.96
CA VAL A 55 2.25 -5.01 13.89
C VAL A 55 1.07 -5.54 13.09
N LEU A 56 0.97 -6.86 12.97
CA LEU A 56 -0.08 -7.51 12.19
C LEU A 56 -1.25 -7.88 13.09
N GLY A 57 -2.47 -7.60 12.63
CA GLY A 57 -3.68 -8.08 13.27
C GLY A 57 -3.79 -9.60 13.12
N PRO A 58 -4.38 -10.31 14.08
CA PRO A 58 -4.58 -11.76 13.96
C PRO A 58 -5.48 -12.06 12.75
N ASP A 59 -5.31 -13.26 12.18
CA ASP A 59 -6.23 -13.75 11.16
C ASP A 59 -7.64 -13.89 11.73
N VAL A 60 -8.63 -13.50 10.94
CA VAL A 60 -10.03 -13.44 11.37
C VAL A 60 -10.54 -14.86 11.61
N GLY A 61 -10.63 -15.26 12.88
CA GLY A 61 -11.34 -16.47 13.31
C GLY A 61 -12.84 -16.22 13.50
N PRO A 62 -13.71 -17.21 13.24
CA PRO A 62 -15.11 -17.11 13.63
C PRO A 62 -15.17 -16.91 15.16
N HIS A 63 -15.96 -15.94 15.62
CA HIS A 63 -16.23 -15.58 17.02
C HIS A 63 -15.34 -14.52 17.71
N LEU A 64 -14.42 -13.85 17.01
CA LEU A 64 -13.74 -12.68 17.60
C LEU A 64 -14.63 -11.43 17.51
N ALA A 65 -15.33 -11.11 18.61
CA ALA A 65 -16.13 -9.88 18.71
C ALA A 65 -15.31 -8.60 18.54
N ARG A 66 -13.99 -8.67 18.76
CA ARG A 66 -13.04 -7.56 18.62
C ARG A 66 -11.71 -8.07 18.03
N PRO A 67 -11.57 -8.08 16.70
CA PRO A 67 -10.39 -8.66 16.03
C PRO A 67 -9.08 -7.88 16.31
N ASP A 68 -9.17 -6.60 16.67
CA ASP A 68 -8.00 -5.73 16.85
C ASP A 68 -7.55 -5.57 18.31
N ASP A 69 -8.21 -6.20 19.30
CA ASP A 69 -7.91 -5.97 20.72
C ASP A 69 -6.43 -6.25 21.08
N GLN A 70 -5.88 -7.39 20.63
CA GLN A 70 -4.48 -7.75 20.87
C GLN A 70 -3.50 -6.79 20.18
N LEU A 71 -3.85 -6.32 18.99
CA LEU A 71 -3.04 -5.35 18.25
C LEU A 71 -3.04 -3.99 18.95
N LEU A 72 -4.20 -3.52 19.42
CA LEU A 72 -4.31 -2.27 20.18
C LEU A 72 -3.51 -2.32 21.47
N LEU A 73 -3.51 -3.47 22.19
CA LEU A 73 -2.68 -3.69 23.36
C LEU A 73 -1.18 -3.68 23.03
N THR A 74 -0.79 -4.26 21.89
CA THR A 74 0.60 -4.26 21.42
C THR A 74 1.06 -2.84 21.07
N LEU A 75 0.22 -2.07 20.37
CA LEU A 75 0.49 -0.66 20.08
C LEU A 75 0.61 0.17 21.36
N LEU A 76 -0.23 -0.08 22.36
CA LEU A 76 -0.14 0.60 23.65
C LEU A 76 1.18 0.28 24.37
N ALA A 77 1.63 -0.98 24.33
CA ALA A 77 2.90 -1.38 24.91
C ALA A 77 4.10 -0.75 24.19
N LEU A 78 4.07 -0.67 22.85
CA LEU A 78 5.08 0.05 22.06
C LEU A 78 5.08 1.55 22.40
N ARG A 79 3.90 2.16 22.52
CA ARG A 79 3.76 3.57 22.88
C ARG A 79 4.35 3.87 24.26
N ALA A 80 4.15 2.99 25.23
CA ALA A 80 4.76 3.13 26.55
C ALA A 80 6.30 3.12 26.49
N VAL A 81 6.89 2.30 25.61
CA VAL A 81 8.34 2.29 25.39
C VAL A 81 8.83 3.58 24.72
N GLU A 82 8.10 4.12 23.74
CA GLU A 82 8.42 5.43 23.14
C GLU A 82 8.41 6.54 24.20
N GLU A 83 7.43 6.54 25.10
CA GLU A 83 7.29 7.54 26.16
C GLU A 83 8.38 7.41 27.23
N GLU A 84 8.74 6.19 27.64
CA GLU A 84 9.85 5.94 28.58
C GLU A 84 11.21 6.41 28.01
N THR A 85 11.42 6.23 26.70
CA THR A 85 12.72 6.51 26.06
C THR A 85 12.81 7.88 25.40
N GLY A 86 11.67 8.55 25.18
CA GLY A 86 11.59 9.82 24.45
C GLY A 86 11.92 9.70 22.96
N ARG A 87 11.84 8.49 22.38
CA ARG A 87 12.19 8.20 20.98
C ARG A 87 10.99 7.59 20.26
N GLY A 88 10.69 8.10 19.07
CA GLY A 88 9.66 7.52 18.20
C GLY A 88 10.10 6.20 17.58
N LEU A 89 9.13 5.33 17.30
CA LEU A 89 9.29 4.08 16.57
C LEU A 89 8.53 4.17 15.24
N PRO A 90 9.17 3.82 14.11
CA PRO A 90 8.50 3.73 12.82
C PRO A 90 7.62 2.48 12.74
N VAL A 91 6.41 2.60 13.28
CA VAL A 91 5.44 1.50 13.40
C VAL A 91 4.40 1.55 12.28
N VAL A 92 4.14 0.41 11.63
CA VAL A 92 3.00 0.24 10.74
C VAL A 92 2.10 -0.86 11.29
N ALA A 93 0.86 -0.51 11.64
CA ALA A 93 -0.14 -1.46 12.14
C ALA A 93 -1.16 -1.85 11.06
N GLU A 94 -1.50 -3.12 11.02
CA GLU A 94 -2.60 -3.63 10.19
C GLU A 94 -3.86 -3.85 11.02
N LEU A 95 -4.88 -3.01 10.81
CA LEU A 95 -6.17 -3.10 11.48
C LEU A 95 -7.20 -3.84 10.61
N ASN A 96 -8.09 -4.59 11.25
CA ASN A 96 -9.22 -5.23 10.57
C ASN A 96 -10.44 -4.29 10.50
N ASP A 97 -10.71 -3.51 11.55
CA ASP A 97 -11.88 -2.62 11.64
C ASP A 97 -11.45 -1.14 11.75
N HIS A 98 -12.11 -0.27 10.99
CA HIS A 98 -11.97 1.19 11.07
C HIS A 98 -12.18 1.74 12.49
N ARG A 99 -13.00 1.08 13.32
CA ARG A 99 -13.19 1.46 14.73
C ARG A 99 -11.91 1.34 15.54
N GLY A 100 -11.08 0.34 15.24
CA GLY A 100 -9.77 0.16 15.87
C GLY A 100 -8.84 1.34 15.57
N ARG A 101 -8.95 1.95 14.38
CA ARG A 101 -8.14 3.13 14.01
C ARG A 101 -8.35 4.31 14.96
N MET A 102 -9.58 4.53 15.41
CA MET A 102 -9.89 5.62 16.35
C MET A 102 -9.34 5.40 17.76
N LEU A 103 -9.04 4.15 18.11
CA LEU A 103 -8.56 3.75 19.43
C LEU A 103 -7.05 3.47 19.45
N ALA A 104 -6.41 3.38 18.29
CA ALA A 104 -5.00 3.04 18.15
C ALA A 104 -4.11 4.14 18.77
N PRO A 105 -3.27 3.83 19.77
CA PRO A 105 -2.36 4.78 20.41
C PRO A 105 -1.10 4.97 19.55
N LEU A 106 -1.28 5.53 18.34
CA LEU A 106 -0.19 5.73 17.39
C LEU A 106 0.74 6.86 17.84
N GLY A 107 2.05 6.58 17.82
CA GLY A 107 3.08 7.60 17.98
C GLY A 107 3.22 8.50 16.74
N SER A 108 4.11 9.50 16.84
CA SER A 108 4.31 10.49 15.75
C SER A 108 4.95 9.91 14.49
N GLU A 109 5.57 8.74 14.58
CA GLU A 109 6.18 8.03 13.47
C GLU A 109 5.41 6.74 13.13
N ALA A 110 4.24 6.55 13.74
CA ALA A 110 3.42 5.38 13.55
C ALA A 110 2.21 5.69 12.65
N ASP A 111 1.84 4.74 11.78
CA ASP A 111 0.58 4.78 11.04
C ASP A 111 -0.10 3.42 11.10
N ALA A 112 -1.39 3.40 10.78
CA ALA A 112 -2.16 2.18 10.65
C ALA A 112 -2.82 2.09 9.28
N VAL A 113 -3.04 0.87 8.81
CA VAL A 113 -3.76 0.59 7.58
C VAL A 113 -4.93 -0.31 7.92
N VAL A 114 -6.14 0.07 7.49
CA VAL A 114 -7.33 -0.79 7.66
C VAL A 114 -7.43 -1.70 6.43
N ARG A 115 -7.17 -3.00 6.62
CA ARG A 115 -7.10 -4.01 5.55
C ARG A 115 -8.32 -3.98 4.62
N GLY A 116 -9.51 -3.98 5.22
CA GLY A 116 -10.78 -3.99 4.47
C GLY A 116 -11.04 -2.71 3.68
N GLU A 117 -10.60 -1.56 4.19
CA GLU A 117 -10.76 -0.27 3.51
C GLU A 117 -9.85 -0.16 2.29
N LEU A 118 -8.56 -0.48 2.46
CA LEU A 118 -7.59 -0.48 1.35
C LEU A 118 -8.04 -1.41 0.22
N THR A 119 -8.46 -2.63 0.58
CA THR A 119 -8.98 -3.61 -0.38
C THR A 119 -10.21 -3.06 -1.11
N SER A 120 -11.15 -2.45 -0.39
CA SER A 120 -12.37 -1.88 -0.97
C SER A 120 -12.06 -0.74 -1.94
N LEU A 121 -11.10 0.14 -1.62
CA LEU A 121 -10.69 1.25 -2.48
C LEU A 121 -10.04 0.75 -3.78
N VAL A 122 -9.12 -0.22 -3.67
CA VAL A 122 -8.47 -0.85 -4.83
C VAL A 122 -9.49 -1.53 -5.72
N MET A 123 -10.38 -2.35 -5.15
CA MET A 123 -11.42 -3.05 -5.91
C MET A 123 -12.41 -2.10 -6.57
N THR A 124 -12.80 -1.01 -5.88
CA THR A 124 -13.63 0.04 -6.46
C THR A 124 -12.95 0.68 -7.67
N ARG A 125 -11.63 0.92 -7.57
CA ARG A 125 -10.88 1.51 -8.68
C ARG A 125 -10.76 0.56 -9.87
N ILE A 126 -10.56 -0.73 -9.63
CA ILE A 126 -10.55 -1.77 -10.66
C ILE A 126 -11.94 -1.88 -11.33
N ALA A 127 -13.01 -1.85 -10.55
CA ALA A 127 -14.38 -1.92 -11.07
C ALA A 127 -14.72 -0.73 -12.00
N GLN A 128 -14.18 0.46 -11.73
CA GLN A 128 -14.34 1.64 -12.59
C GLN A 128 -13.45 1.60 -13.84
N SER A 129 -12.28 0.95 -13.77
CA SER A 129 -11.33 0.86 -14.86
C SER A 129 -10.52 -0.41 -14.74
N ILE A 130 -10.88 -1.43 -15.53
CA ILE A 130 -10.26 -2.77 -15.49
C ILE A 130 -8.74 -2.69 -15.70
N GLY A 131 -8.26 -1.74 -16.52
CA GLY A 131 -6.83 -1.53 -16.74
C GLY A 131 -6.02 -1.13 -15.50
N MET A 132 -6.69 -0.70 -14.42
CA MET A 132 -6.02 -0.38 -13.14
C MET A 132 -5.55 -1.63 -12.40
N ALA A 133 -6.10 -2.82 -12.67
CA ALA A 133 -5.66 -4.06 -12.04
C ALA A 133 -4.16 -4.29 -12.27
N ALA A 134 -3.70 -4.21 -13.53
CA ALA A 134 -2.30 -4.37 -13.88
C ALA A 134 -1.39 -3.30 -13.22
N VAL A 135 -1.89 -2.08 -13.01
CA VAL A 135 -1.13 -1.02 -12.33
C VAL A 135 -0.97 -1.33 -10.85
N PHE A 136 -2.03 -1.78 -10.17
CA PHE A 136 -1.95 -2.17 -8.77
C PHE A 136 -1.11 -3.43 -8.56
N GLU A 137 -1.22 -4.43 -9.44
CA GLU A 137 -0.37 -5.62 -9.42
C GLU A 137 1.11 -5.25 -9.54
N GLU A 138 1.47 -4.35 -10.47
CA GLU A 138 2.84 -3.87 -10.61
C GLU A 138 3.31 -3.07 -9.40
N LEU A 139 2.47 -2.19 -8.83
CA LEU A 139 2.85 -1.36 -7.67
C LEU A 139 2.96 -2.16 -6.37
N PHE A 140 2.19 -3.25 -6.21
CA PHE A 140 2.22 -4.10 -5.02
C PHE A 140 3.13 -5.32 -5.16
N ALA A 141 3.66 -5.60 -6.35
CA ALA A 141 4.61 -6.69 -6.55
C ALA A 141 5.90 -6.42 -5.78
N ALA A 142 6.41 -7.44 -5.08
CA ALA A 142 7.66 -7.34 -4.30
C ALA A 142 8.88 -6.89 -5.11
N ARG A 143 8.88 -7.12 -6.43
CA ARG A 143 9.93 -6.70 -7.38
C ARG A 143 9.39 -5.76 -8.45
N GLY A 144 8.17 -5.25 -8.30
CA GLY A 144 7.53 -4.35 -9.24
C GLY A 144 8.02 -2.90 -9.10
N GLY A 145 7.33 -1.98 -9.77
CA GLY A 145 7.62 -0.56 -9.64
C GLY A 145 7.35 -0.05 -8.22
N ALA A 146 8.32 0.63 -7.62
CA ALA A 146 8.19 1.16 -6.27
C ALA A 146 7.83 2.65 -6.27
N LEU A 147 6.92 3.03 -5.37
CA LEU A 147 6.74 4.42 -4.96
C LEU A 147 7.88 4.81 -4.02
N ALA A 148 8.60 5.88 -4.35
CA ALA A 148 9.70 6.36 -3.54
C ALA A 148 9.69 7.88 -3.46
N LEU A 149 10.16 8.38 -2.32
CA LEU A 149 10.53 9.78 -2.16
C LEU A 149 12.02 9.92 -2.38
N ARG A 150 12.38 10.91 -3.19
CA ARG A 150 13.77 11.21 -3.53
C ARG A 150 14.03 12.69 -3.29
N PRO A 151 15.22 13.08 -2.78
CA PRO A 151 15.56 14.48 -2.62
C PRO A 151 15.33 15.27 -3.91
N ALA A 152 14.71 16.44 -3.82
CA ALA A 152 14.41 17.28 -4.98
C ALA A 152 15.68 17.71 -5.73
N SER A 153 16.82 17.76 -5.03
CA SER A 153 18.15 18.02 -5.60
C SER A 153 18.56 17.03 -6.69
N HIS A 154 17.96 15.84 -6.76
CA HIS A 154 18.19 14.88 -7.84
C HIS A 154 17.61 15.32 -9.19
N TYR A 155 16.62 16.23 -9.19
CA TYR A 155 15.84 16.59 -10.38
C TYR A 155 15.97 18.07 -10.76
N VAL A 156 16.18 18.94 -9.78
CA VAL A 156 16.24 20.39 -9.93
C VAL A 156 17.29 20.98 -9.00
N LEU A 157 17.81 22.16 -9.35
CA LEU A 157 18.82 22.83 -8.54
C LEU A 157 18.16 23.47 -7.29
N PRO A 158 18.63 23.15 -6.07
CA PRO A 158 18.13 23.79 -4.85
C PRO A 158 18.31 25.32 -4.87
N GLY A 159 17.38 26.05 -4.25
CA GLY A 159 17.34 27.50 -4.21
C GLY A 159 16.88 28.16 -5.52
N ARG A 160 16.46 27.39 -6.53
CA ARG A 160 15.97 27.91 -7.81
C ARG A 160 14.50 27.61 -8.04
N ALA A 161 13.82 28.55 -8.70
CA ALA A 161 12.46 28.36 -9.16
C ALA A 161 12.42 27.44 -10.39
N ALA A 162 11.69 26.33 -10.29
CA ALA A 162 11.45 25.42 -11.41
C ALA A 162 10.00 24.95 -11.42
N SER A 163 9.48 24.62 -12.61
CA SER A 163 8.12 24.10 -12.72
C SER A 163 8.08 22.59 -12.46
N PHE A 164 6.91 22.06 -12.11
CA PHE A 164 6.76 20.61 -11.99
C PHE A 164 7.00 19.89 -13.33
N ALA A 165 6.75 20.53 -14.48
CA ALA A 165 7.17 19.99 -15.78
C ALA A 165 8.69 19.77 -15.87
N THR A 166 9.50 20.68 -15.32
CA THR A 166 10.96 20.52 -15.26
C THR A 166 11.34 19.30 -14.42
N VAL A 167 10.72 19.12 -13.26
CA VAL A 167 10.93 17.95 -12.39
C VAL A 167 10.59 16.66 -13.13
N VAL A 168 9.43 16.61 -13.78
CA VAL A 168 8.98 15.45 -14.56
C VAL A 168 9.95 15.15 -15.70
N ALA A 169 10.38 16.16 -16.46
CA ALA A 169 11.36 15.96 -17.52
C ALA A 169 12.69 15.44 -16.98
N SER A 170 13.13 15.89 -15.81
CA SER A 170 14.34 15.39 -15.14
C SER A 170 14.18 13.94 -14.66
N ALA A 171 13.05 13.58 -14.06
CA ALA A 171 12.76 12.22 -13.64
C ALA A 171 12.71 11.25 -14.83
N LEU A 172 12.06 11.65 -15.94
CA LEU A 172 11.96 10.83 -17.15
C LEU A 172 13.33 10.50 -17.75
N ARG A 173 14.29 11.44 -17.72
CA ARG A 173 15.68 11.17 -18.17
C ARG A 173 16.39 10.11 -17.34
N ARG A 174 15.86 9.79 -16.15
CA ARG A 174 16.37 8.78 -15.23
C ARG A 174 15.56 7.48 -15.28
N GLY A 175 14.56 7.41 -16.17
CA GLY A 175 13.61 6.29 -16.21
C GLY A 175 12.58 6.31 -15.09
N GLU A 176 12.46 7.41 -14.36
CA GLU A 176 11.55 7.58 -13.22
C GLU A 176 10.33 8.42 -13.63
N CYS A 177 9.17 8.18 -13.02
CA CYS A 177 7.96 8.98 -13.25
C CYS A 177 7.62 9.82 -12.02
N ALA A 178 7.85 11.13 -12.07
CA ALA A 178 7.44 12.05 -11.00
C ALA A 178 5.94 12.32 -11.02
N ILE A 179 5.28 11.99 -9.90
CA ILE A 179 3.81 12.08 -9.74
C ILE A 179 3.38 13.07 -8.64
N GLY A 180 4.32 13.54 -7.82
CA GLY A 180 4.04 14.52 -6.78
C GLY A 180 5.32 15.01 -6.10
N TYR A 181 5.14 15.78 -5.03
CA TYR A 181 6.25 16.20 -4.16
C TYR A 181 5.77 16.42 -2.73
N ARG A 182 6.69 16.30 -1.78
CA ARG A 182 6.54 16.74 -0.40
C ARG A 182 7.31 18.03 -0.23
N ALA A 183 6.63 19.09 0.18
CA ALA A 183 7.29 20.34 0.51
C ALA A 183 7.82 20.27 1.95
N HIS A 184 9.02 20.79 2.18
CA HIS A 184 9.48 21.13 3.52
C HIS A 184 9.52 22.64 3.62
N ASP A 185 8.37 23.24 3.88
CA ASP A 185 8.26 24.64 4.26
C ASP A 185 8.19 24.75 5.79
N THR A 186 8.95 25.69 6.35
CA THR A 186 8.96 26.00 7.78
C THR A 186 7.64 26.64 8.26
N CYS A 187 6.80 27.11 7.34
CA CYS A 187 5.57 27.86 7.67
C CYS A 187 4.28 27.02 7.64
N THR A 188 4.31 25.79 7.15
CA THR A 188 3.15 24.88 7.22
C THR A 188 3.32 23.93 8.41
N PRO A 189 2.41 23.93 9.40
CA PRO A 189 2.45 22.93 10.46
C PRO A 189 2.37 21.55 9.81
N ARG A 190 3.29 20.64 10.19
CA ARG A 190 3.27 19.23 9.78
C ARG A 190 1.87 18.67 10.03
N ARG A 191 1.05 18.57 8.98
CA ARG A 191 -0.07 17.63 8.96
C ARG A 191 0.49 16.32 8.43
N ASP A 192 0.03 15.22 8.98
CA ASP A 192 0.62 13.88 8.83
C ASP A 192 0.76 13.37 7.38
N VAL A 193 0.21 14.05 6.37
CA VAL A 193 0.40 13.70 4.95
C VAL A 193 0.46 14.97 4.06
N ASP A 194 1.63 15.61 3.96
CA ASP A 194 1.83 16.79 3.08
C ASP A 194 2.51 16.43 1.74
N VAL A 195 2.03 15.36 1.10
CA VAL A 195 2.46 15.02 -0.27
C VAL A 195 1.44 15.58 -1.25
N ARG A 196 1.85 16.58 -2.03
CA ARG A 196 1.05 17.13 -3.13
C ARG A 196 1.14 16.22 -4.34
N LEU A 197 0.05 15.51 -4.61
CA LEU A 197 -0.11 14.64 -5.77
C LEU A 197 -0.59 15.42 -7.00
N ALA A 198 -0.18 14.97 -8.18
CA ALA A 198 -0.52 15.54 -9.48
C ALA A 198 -0.47 17.09 -9.57
N PRO A 199 0.65 17.74 -9.19
CA PRO A 199 0.79 19.18 -9.34
C PRO A 199 0.62 19.63 -10.80
N GLY A 200 0.17 20.87 -10.99
CA GLY A 200 0.04 21.45 -12.33
C GLY A 200 1.40 21.53 -13.02
N LYS A 201 1.49 21.16 -14.31
CA LYS A 201 2.78 21.16 -15.04
C LYS A 201 3.44 22.54 -15.11
N THR A 202 2.63 23.60 -15.12
CA THR A 202 3.07 25.01 -15.13
C THR A 202 3.33 25.57 -13.74
N GLU A 203 2.90 24.88 -12.68
CA GLU A 203 3.10 25.30 -11.29
C GLU A 203 4.59 25.41 -11.00
N ARG A 204 5.01 26.57 -10.50
CA ARG A 204 6.40 26.90 -10.18
C ARG A 204 6.55 27.12 -8.70
N ARG A 205 7.64 26.59 -8.15
CA ARG A 205 8.09 26.86 -6.78
C ARG A 205 9.61 26.92 -6.72
N VAL A 206 10.11 27.54 -5.65
CA VAL A 206 11.52 27.43 -5.29
C VAL A 206 11.71 26.09 -4.59
N TRP A 207 12.60 25.27 -5.13
CA TRP A 207 12.90 23.95 -4.57
C TRP A 207 14.04 24.04 -3.57
N THR A 208 13.92 23.39 -2.43
CA THR A 208 14.96 23.29 -1.40
C THR A 208 15.59 21.90 -1.43
N SER A 209 16.72 21.73 -0.75
CA SER A 209 17.34 20.41 -0.57
C SER A 209 16.53 19.49 0.35
N SER A 210 15.63 20.06 1.14
CA SER A 210 14.75 19.34 2.08
C SER A 210 13.46 18.87 1.44
N ASP A 211 13.10 19.42 0.27
CA ASP A 211 11.95 18.95 -0.49
C ASP A 211 12.22 17.55 -1.06
N GLU A 212 11.16 16.76 -1.20
CA GLU A 212 11.23 15.43 -1.78
C GLU A 212 10.26 15.32 -2.96
N VAL A 213 10.66 14.61 -4.01
CA VAL A 213 9.82 14.31 -5.17
C VAL A 213 9.33 12.89 -5.03
N LEU A 214 8.01 12.70 -5.11
CA LEU A 214 7.38 11.40 -5.17
C LEU A 214 7.48 10.88 -6.60
N ILE A 215 8.15 9.75 -6.75
CA ILE A 215 8.37 9.09 -8.03
C ILE A 215 7.84 7.66 -8.02
N VAL A 216 7.45 7.18 -9.19
CA VAL A 216 7.29 5.75 -9.49
C VAL A 216 8.57 5.31 -10.20
N THR A 217 9.25 4.34 -9.63
CA THR A 217 10.35 3.62 -10.29
C THR A 217 9.80 2.47 -11.12
N PRO A 218 10.45 2.11 -12.24
CA PRO A 218 10.12 0.87 -12.94
C PRO A 218 10.60 -0.34 -12.13
N SER A 219 9.99 -1.50 -12.34
CA SER A 219 10.55 -2.77 -11.87
C SER A 219 12.01 -2.92 -12.32
N ALA A 220 12.85 -3.46 -11.44
CA ALA A 220 14.20 -3.84 -11.81
C ALA A 220 14.14 -4.88 -12.94
N ALA A 221 14.43 -4.45 -14.17
CA ALA A 221 14.37 -5.30 -15.35
C ALA A 221 15.24 -6.56 -15.15
N GLY A 222 14.61 -7.72 -14.97
CA GLY A 222 15.33 -9.01 -14.91
C GLY A 222 14.69 -10.13 -14.08
N SER A 223 13.62 -9.90 -13.31
CA SER A 223 12.94 -11.00 -12.61
C SER A 223 11.61 -11.34 -13.29
N PRO A 224 11.42 -12.57 -13.81
CA PRO A 224 10.13 -12.96 -14.36
C PRO A 224 9.06 -12.93 -13.26
N SER A 225 8.00 -12.17 -13.47
CA SER A 225 6.78 -12.31 -12.66
C SER A 225 6.23 -13.72 -12.84
N PRO A 226 5.90 -14.45 -11.76
CA PRO A 226 5.24 -15.77 -11.83
C PRO A 226 3.74 -15.63 -12.18
N GLY A 227 3.42 -14.73 -13.11
CA GLY A 227 2.05 -14.42 -13.54
C GLY A 227 1.89 -14.30 -15.06
N ASN A 228 2.98 -14.39 -15.83
CA ASN A 228 2.95 -14.31 -17.29
C ASN A 228 2.59 -15.67 -17.89
N ALA A 229 1.62 -16.39 -17.31
CA ALA A 229 0.87 -17.35 -18.08
C ALA A 229 0.06 -16.50 -19.07
N SER A 230 0.42 -16.58 -20.35
CA SER A 230 -0.29 -15.97 -21.47
C SER A 230 -1.79 -15.94 -21.19
N VAL A 231 -2.33 -14.74 -20.90
CA VAL A 231 -3.77 -14.54 -20.91
C VAL A 231 -4.17 -14.62 -22.38
N GLU A 232 -4.40 -15.84 -22.83
CA GLU A 232 -5.12 -16.12 -24.05
C GLU A 232 -6.46 -15.39 -23.89
N ARG A 233 -6.67 -14.35 -24.71
CA ARG A 233 -7.94 -13.60 -24.73
C ARG A 233 -9.05 -14.65 -24.86
N PRO A 234 -9.99 -14.77 -23.90
CA PRO A 234 -11.12 -15.64 -24.12
C PRO A 234 -11.86 -15.12 -25.35
N ALA A 235 -11.99 -15.99 -26.36
CA ALA A 235 -12.77 -15.72 -27.54
C ALA A 235 -14.17 -15.31 -27.09
N ARG A 236 -14.70 -14.24 -27.68
CA ARG A 236 -16.09 -13.81 -27.45
C ARG A 236 -17.01 -15.00 -27.72
N PRO A 237 -17.87 -15.41 -26.79
CA PRO A 237 -18.89 -16.40 -27.10
C PRO A 237 -19.95 -15.73 -27.99
N ASP A 238 -19.86 -15.97 -29.30
CA ASP A 238 -20.90 -15.64 -30.29
C ASP A 238 -22.08 -16.62 -30.15
N VAL A 239 -22.87 -16.55 -29.07
CA VAL A 239 -24.23 -17.12 -29.07
C VAL A 239 -25.11 -16.36 -28.06
N LEU A 240 -26.02 -15.54 -28.57
CA LEU A 240 -27.20 -15.08 -27.84
C LEU A 240 -28.26 -16.20 -27.89
N PRO A 241 -28.91 -16.61 -26.77
CA PRO A 241 -29.94 -17.65 -26.84
C PRO A 241 -31.20 -17.15 -27.56
N GLU A 242 -31.58 -17.83 -28.65
CA GLU A 242 -32.87 -17.67 -29.31
C GLU A 242 -34.00 -18.25 -28.46
N ALA A 243 -34.69 -17.43 -27.67
CA ALA A 243 -36.05 -17.72 -27.23
C ALA A 243 -36.68 -16.47 -26.63
N ARG A 244 -37.44 -15.71 -27.43
CA ARG A 244 -38.77 -15.12 -27.16
C ARG A 244 -39.25 -14.36 -28.42
N ARG A 245 -39.51 -15.07 -29.52
CA ARG A 245 -40.37 -14.54 -30.59
C ARG A 245 -41.82 -14.84 -30.21
N SER A 246 -42.48 -13.85 -29.60
CA SER A 246 -43.93 -13.81 -29.54
C SER A 246 -44.44 -13.44 -30.93
N THR A 247 -45.07 -14.39 -31.60
CA THR A 247 -45.85 -14.19 -32.82
C THR A 247 -47.31 -14.01 -32.41
N ASP A 248 -47.76 -12.77 -32.23
CA ASP A 248 -49.14 -12.39 -32.51
C ASP A 248 -49.21 -10.88 -32.73
N ASP A 249 -49.12 -10.46 -33.99
CA ASP A 249 -49.53 -9.11 -34.39
C ASP A 249 -50.28 -9.25 -35.72
N ARG A 250 -51.59 -9.51 -35.62
CA ARG A 250 -52.52 -9.48 -36.73
C ARG A 250 -52.74 -8.02 -37.17
N PRO A 251 -52.58 -7.68 -38.45
CA PRO A 251 -52.93 -6.35 -38.92
C PRO A 251 -54.47 -6.19 -38.99
N ALA A 252 -54.98 -5.14 -38.33
CA ALA A 252 -56.37 -4.72 -38.44
C ALA A 252 -56.69 -4.30 -39.89
N ARG A 253 -57.58 -5.04 -40.56
CA ARG A 253 -58.17 -4.62 -41.83
C ARG A 253 -59.25 -3.58 -41.56
N GLY A 254 -59.04 -2.35 -42.01
CA GLY A 254 -60.12 -1.37 -42.20
C GLY A 254 -61.00 -1.76 -43.39
N PRO A 255 -62.28 -1.36 -43.40
CA PRO A 255 -63.23 -1.72 -44.45
C PRO A 255 -62.96 -0.94 -45.76
N ALA A 256 -63.23 -1.59 -46.90
CA ALA A 256 -63.24 -0.97 -48.24
C ALA A 256 -64.68 -0.58 -48.64
N PRO A 257 -64.87 0.38 -49.57
CA PRO A 257 -66.13 1.10 -49.75
C PRO A 257 -67.08 0.42 -50.76
N GLU A 258 -68.36 0.33 -50.42
CA GLU A 258 -69.56 0.92 -51.07
C GLU A 258 -70.78 0.67 -50.19
#